data_AF-A0A519S816-F1
#
_entry.id   AF-A0A519S816-F1
#
_cell.length_a   1.000
_cell.length_b   1.000
_cell.length_c   1.000
_cell.angle_alpha   90.00
_cell.angle_beta   90.00
_cell.angle_gamma   90.00
#
_symmetry.space_group_name_H-M   'P 1'
#
loop_
_entity.id
_entity.type
_entity.pdbx_description
1 polymer ?
#
loop_
_entity_poly.entity_id
_entity_poly.type
_entity_poly.pdbx_seq_one_letter_code
_entity_poly.pdbx_strand_id
1 'polypeptide(L)'
;MKRIVWAFIVVVLGLGCKQKVPDGIIEREKMEGILFDIHLVDGYLSSIYVQDSARKVGAAYYKGIYKKYDTDSIQYSKSLTYYNQNPELLKEMYNVISNKMDKQKIALKRADSLWQKKKFRADSLKIIKTFKADSLTLVKKAKPDSLSRIKANAQIKKKRKQADSLINTKRSNVNLVIASPTLVQ
;
A
#
# COMPACT_ATOMS: atom_id res chain seq x y z
N MET A 1 -7.81 -43.83 -31.44
CA MET A 1 -6.42 -43.57 -31.01
C MET A 1 -5.74 -42.43 -31.77
N LYS A 2 -5.82 -42.35 -33.12
CA LYS A 2 -5.16 -41.28 -33.92
C LYS A 2 -5.56 -39.84 -33.54
N ARG A 3 -6.82 -39.58 -33.18
CA ARG A 3 -7.31 -38.25 -32.78
C ARG A 3 -6.73 -37.74 -31.45
N ILE A 4 -6.41 -38.65 -30.53
CA ILE A 4 -5.80 -38.33 -29.23
C ILE A 4 -4.32 -38.00 -29.41
N VAL A 5 -3.63 -38.71 -30.31
CA VAL A 5 -2.23 -38.43 -30.67
C VAL A 5 -2.09 -37.04 -31.30
N TRP A 6 -3.00 -36.64 -32.19
CA TRP A 6 -3.02 -35.29 -32.74
C TRP A 6 -3.28 -34.21 -31.67
N ALA A 7 -4.17 -34.47 -30.72
CA ALA A 7 -4.39 -33.55 -29.59
C ALA A 7 -3.14 -33.43 -28.69
N PHE A 8 -2.43 -34.54 -28.43
CA PHE A 8 -1.20 -34.53 -27.65
C PHE A 8 -0.06 -33.78 -28.36
N ILE A 9 0.07 -33.95 -29.69
CA ILE A 9 1.05 -33.24 -30.52
C ILE A 9 0.79 -31.73 -30.51
N VAL A 10 -0.47 -31.30 -30.62
CA VAL A 10 -0.84 -29.87 -30.56
C VAL A 10 -0.55 -29.27 -29.18
N VAL A 11 -0.79 -30.01 -28.10
CA VAL A 11 -0.47 -29.58 -26.73
C VAL A 11 1.05 -29.47 -26.51
N VAL A 12 1.84 -30.43 -27.00
CA VAL A 12 3.31 -30.40 -26.89
C VAL A 12 3.93 -29.29 -27.74
N LEU A 13 3.40 -29.05 -28.95
CA LEU A 13 3.85 -27.94 -29.82
C LEU A 13 3.47 -26.57 -29.24
N GLY A 14 2.37 -26.47 -28.48
CA GLY A 14 1.94 -25.24 -27.80
C GLY A 14 2.83 -24.80 -26.63
N LEU A 15 3.69 -25.69 -26.11
CA LEU A 15 4.67 -25.36 -25.06
C LEU A 15 5.99 -24.79 -25.63
N GLY A 16 6.12 -24.68 -26.95
CA GLY A 16 7.40 -24.58 -27.67
C GLY A 16 7.98 -23.19 -27.95
N CYS A 17 7.43 -22.10 -27.42
CA CYS A 17 8.01 -20.75 -27.62
C CYS A 17 8.33 -20.06 -26.30
N LYS A 18 9.13 -20.71 -25.43
CA LYS A 18 9.91 -19.99 -24.43
C LYS A 18 11.27 -19.67 -25.02
N GLN A 19 11.58 -18.38 -25.12
CA GLN A 19 12.91 -17.90 -25.49
C GLN A 19 13.89 -18.49 -24.48
N LYS A 20 14.67 -19.49 -24.91
CA LYS A 20 15.59 -20.19 -24.01
C LYS A 20 16.67 -19.20 -23.58
N VAL A 21 16.64 -18.82 -22.31
CA VAL A 21 17.75 -18.07 -21.71
C VAL A 21 19.00 -18.96 -21.69
N PRO A 22 20.20 -18.40 -21.91
CA PRO A 22 21.44 -19.18 -21.83
C PRO A 22 21.64 -19.80 -20.45
N ASP A 23 22.38 -20.90 -20.38
CA ASP A 23 22.67 -21.57 -19.12
C ASP A 23 23.37 -20.63 -18.11
N GLY A 24 22.91 -20.68 -16.87
CA GLY A 24 23.41 -19.83 -15.79
C GLY A 24 22.88 -18.39 -15.81
N ILE A 25 21.89 -18.07 -16.66
CA ILE A 25 21.11 -16.84 -16.59
C ILE A 25 19.81 -17.13 -15.83
N ILE A 26 19.45 -16.24 -14.91
CA ILE A 26 18.19 -16.29 -14.17
C ILE A 26 17.05 -16.10 -15.17
N GLU A 27 16.06 -17.01 -15.15
CA GLU A 27 14.88 -16.91 -16.00
C GLU A 27 14.12 -15.59 -15.81
N ARG A 28 13.44 -15.14 -16.87
CA ARG A 28 12.84 -13.81 -16.95
C ARG A 28 11.88 -13.55 -15.80
N GLU A 29 10.93 -14.46 -15.57
CA GLU A 29 9.90 -14.34 -14.53
C GLU A 29 10.52 -14.30 -13.12
N LYS A 30 11.61 -15.05 -12.91
CA LYS A 30 12.37 -15.07 -11.66
C LYS A 30 13.12 -13.74 -11.48
N MET A 31 13.73 -13.22 -12.53
CA MET A 31 14.45 -11.94 -12.53
C MET A 31 13.50 -10.75 -12.34
N GLU A 32 12.29 -10.78 -12.91
CA GLU A 32 11.22 -9.80 -12.65
C GLU A 32 10.90 -9.72 -11.15
N GLY A 33 10.82 -10.88 -10.48
CA GLY A 33 10.62 -10.96 -9.03
C GLY A 33 11.79 -10.37 -8.24
N ILE A 34 13.02 -10.72 -8.61
CA ILE A 34 14.23 -10.23 -7.94
C ILE A 34 14.34 -8.71 -8.09
N LEU A 35 14.20 -8.17 -9.30
CA LEU A 35 14.29 -6.73 -9.55
C LEU A 35 13.17 -5.97 -8.82
N PHE A 36 11.96 -6.52 -8.78
CA PHE A 36 10.88 -5.93 -8.00
C PHE A 36 11.26 -5.78 -6.51
N ASP A 37 11.80 -6.83 -5.89
CA ASP A 37 12.18 -6.81 -4.48
C ASP A 37 13.42 -5.93 -4.23
N ILE A 38 14.39 -5.92 -5.15
CA ILE A 38 15.57 -5.04 -5.08
C ILE A 38 15.13 -3.57 -5.15
N HIS A 39 14.29 -3.19 -6.10
CA HIS A 39 13.81 -1.81 -6.23
C HIS A 39 12.98 -1.37 -5.03
N LEU A 40 12.25 -2.29 -4.40
CA LEU A 40 11.54 -2.00 -3.14
C LEU A 40 12.52 -1.71 -1.99
N VAL A 41 13.59 -2.50 -1.89
CA VAL A 41 14.66 -2.28 -0.92
C VAL A 41 15.39 -0.97 -1.23
N ASP A 42 15.71 -0.67 -2.49
CA ASP A 42 16.38 0.57 -2.88
C ASP A 42 15.55 1.81 -2.51
N GLY A 43 14.22 1.74 -2.69
CA GLY A 43 13.31 2.77 -2.23
C GLY A 43 13.24 2.92 -0.70
N TYR A 44 13.49 1.86 0.05
CA TYR A 44 13.65 1.95 1.51
C TYR A 44 15.03 2.54 1.89
N LEU A 45 16.10 2.08 1.25
CA LEU A 45 17.46 2.52 1.51
C LEU A 45 17.67 4.01 1.19
N SER A 46 16.95 4.55 0.20
CA SER A 46 16.98 5.99 -0.12
C SER A 46 16.48 6.88 1.03
N SER A 47 15.72 6.33 1.98
CA SER A 47 15.29 7.04 3.20
C SER A 47 16.38 7.11 4.28
N ILE A 48 17.47 6.34 4.14
CA ILE A 48 18.58 6.31 5.09
C ILE A 48 19.63 7.33 4.66
N TYR A 49 19.74 8.43 5.42
CA TYR A 49 20.65 9.53 5.10
C TYR A 49 22.14 9.15 5.15
N VAL A 50 22.52 8.26 6.09
CA VAL A 50 23.91 7.85 6.29
C VAL A 50 24.26 6.71 5.32
N GLN A 51 25.12 7.00 4.35
CA GLN A 51 25.52 6.07 3.28
C GLN A 51 26.06 4.74 3.80
N ASP A 52 26.96 4.74 4.79
CA ASP A 52 27.52 3.51 5.34
C ASP A 52 26.45 2.64 6.01
N SER A 53 25.50 3.27 6.70
CA SER A 53 24.34 2.59 7.27
C SER A 53 23.46 2.00 6.17
N ALA A 54 23.16 2.77 5.13
CA ALA A 54 22.37 2.31 3.98
C ALA A 54 23.03 1.10 3.31
N ARG A 55 24.35 1.14 3.09
CA ARG A 55 25.12 0.03 2.51
C ARG A 55 25.09 -1.22 3.38
N LYS A 56 25.30 -1.09 4.70
CA LYS A 56 25.27 -2.22 5.64
C LYS A 56 23.88 -2.88 5.68
N VAL A 57 22.84 -2.07 5.72
CA VAL A 57 21.44 -2.53 5.72
C VAL A 57 21.09 -3.18 4.38
N GLY A 58 21.46 -2.54 3.26
CA GLY A 58 21.21 -3.04 1.91
C GLY A 58 21.87 -4.40 1.66
N ALA A 59 23.11 -4.60 2.10
CA ALA A 59 23.80 -5.89 1.96
C ALA A 59 23.02 -7.05 2.62
N ALA A 60 22.40 -6.82 3.79
CA ALA A 60 21.58 -7.83 4.47
C ALA A 60 20.29 -8.12 3.68
N TYR A 61 19.63 -7.09 3.16
CA TYR A 61 18.42 -7.24 2.34
C TYR A 61 18.69 -7.97 1.03
N TYR A 62 19.71 -7.56 0.27
CA TYR A 62 20.05 -8.21 -1.01
C TYR A 62 20.42 -9.68 -0.80
N LYS A 63 21.18 -10.00 0.26
CA LYS A 63 21.46 -11.40 0.63
C LYS A 63 20.16 -12.20 0.90
N GLY A 64 19.20 -11.58 1.57
CA GLY A 64 17.87 -12.17 1.80
C GLY A 64 17.09 -12.41 0.51
N ILE A 65 17.13 -11.44 -0.42
CA ILE A 65 16.48 -11.55 -1.75
C ILE A 65 17.11 -12.70 -2.54
N TYR A 66 18.43 -12.77 -2.63
CA TYR A 66 19.12 -13.85 -3.34
C TYR A 66 18.75 -15.22 -2.77
N LYS A 67 18.68 -15.35 -1.44
CA LYS A 67 18.20 -16.57 -0.78
C LYS A 67 16.74 -16.90 -1.10
N LYS A 68 15.85 -15.90 -1.07
CA LYS A 68 14.41 -16.07 -1.38
C LYS A 68 14.20 -16.62 -2.79
N TYR A 69 15.02 -16.18 -3.74
CA TYR A 69 14.96 -16.61 -5.12
C TYR A 69 15.98 -17.71 -5.43
N ASP A 70 16.60 -18.39 -4.48
CA ASP A 70 17.56 -19.47 -4.78
C ASP A 70 18.58 -19.07 -5.88
N THR A 71 19.31 -17.98 -5.60
CA THR A 71 20.36 -17.43 -6.46
C THR A 71 21.44 -16.78 -5.60
N ASP A 72 22.46 -16.20 -6.23
CA ASP A 72 23.55 -15.49 -5.57
C ASP A 72 23.86 -14.18 -6.31
N SER A 73 24.77 -13.37 -5.75
CA SER A 73 25.18 -12.11 -6.35
C SER A 73 25.87 -12.28 -7.70
N ILE A 74 26.59 -13.38 -7.92
CA ILE A 74 27.35 -13.63 -9.14
C ILE A 74 26.39 -13.94 -10.28
N GLN A 75 25.46 -14.88 -10.06
CA GLN A 75 24.43 -15.25 -11.01
C GLN A 75 23.49 -14.08 -11.31
N TYR A 76 23.12 -13.30 -10.28
CA TYR A 76 22.35 -12.07 -10.46
C TYR A 76 23.08 -11.06 -11.35
N SER A 77 24.34 -10.73 -11.04
CA SER A 77 25.12 -9.77 -11.83
C SER A 77 25.32 -10.23 -13.27
N LYS A 78 25.59 -11.53 -13.48
CA LYS A 78 25.71 -12.12 -14.83
C LYS A 78 24.39 -11.98 -15.60
N SER A 79 23.27 -12.27 -14.96
CA SER A 79 21.94 -12.19 -15.56
C SER A 79 21.53 -10.76 -15.87
N LEU A 80 21.82 -9.83 -14.97
CA LEU A 80 21.56 -8.41 -15.17
C LEU A 80 22.33 -7.87 -16.39
N THR A 81 23.61 -8.24 -16.53
CA THR A 81 24.40 -7.89 -17.72
C THR A 81 23.77 -8.42 -19.00
N TYR A 82 23.32 -9.68 -19.01
CA TYR A 82 22.62 -10.27 -20.15
C TYR A 82 21.35 -9.48 -20.50
N TYR A 83 20.49 -9.17 -19.52
CA TYR A 83 19.26 -8.42 -19.78
C TYR A 83 19.53 -6.96 -20.20
N ASN A 84 20.59 -6.32 -19.68
CA ASN A 84 20.99 -4.98 -20.12
C ASN A 84 21.44 -4.95 -21.58
N GLN A 85 22.00 -6.05 -22.10
CA GLN A 85 22.34 -6.21 -23.51
C GLN A 85 21.13 -6.52 -24.40
N ASN A 86 19.95 -6.76 -23.81
CA ASN A 86 18.70 -7.05 -24.51
C ASN A 86 17.60 -6.05 -24.09
N PRO A 87 17.63 -4.79 -24.57
CA PRO A 87 16.77 -3.72 -24.08
C PRO A 87 15.26 -3.98 -24.22
N GLU A 88 14.84 -4.70 -25.27
CA GLU A 88 13.42 -5.06 -25.46
C GLU A 88 12.92 -5.98 -24.35
N LEU A 89 13.69 -7.03 -24.02
CA LEU A 89 13.36 -7.94 -22.93
C LEU A 89 13.35 -7.23 -21.58
N LEU A 90 14.35 -6.37 -21.33
CA LEU A 90 14.40 -5.60 -20.11
C LEU A 90 13.22 -4.63 -19.97
N LYS A 91 12.80 -3.99 -21.07
CA LYS A 91 11.62 -3.11 -21.11
C LYS A 91 10.35 -3.88 -20.76
N GLU A 92 10.16 -5.07 -21.33
CA GLU A 92 9.01 -5.92 -20.99
C GLU A 92 8.97 -6.29 -19.50
N MET A 93 10.13 -6.66 -18.94
CA MET A 93 10.24 -6.96 -17.51
C MET A 93 9.87 -5.73 -16.66
N TYR A 94 10.38 -4.54 -17.00
CA TYR A 94 10.03 -3.31 -16.28
C TYR A 94 8.55 -2.92 -16.41
N ASN A 95 7.89 -3.23 -17.52
CA ASN A 95 6.44 -3.05 -17.63
C ASN A 95 5.70 -3.96 -16.64
N VAL A 96 6.11 -5.22 -16.50
CA VAL A 96 5.53 -6.16 -15.52
C VAL A 96 5.78 -5.69 -14.09
N ILE A 97 7.00 -5.27 -13.77
CA ILE A 97 7.38 -4.73 -12.46
C ILE A 97 6.55 -3.48 -12.13
N SER A 98 6.44 -2.53 -13.07
CA SER A 98 5.68 -1.29 -12.88
C SER A 98 4.19 -1.58 -12.63
N ASN A 99 3.60 -2.46 -13.44
CA ASN A 99 2.21 -2.90 -13.26
C ASN A 99 1.99 -3.56 -11.89
N LYS A 100 2.96 -4.34 -11.41
CA LYS A 100 2.91 -4.96 -10.07
C LYS A 100 3.00 -3.90 -8.97
N MET A 101 3.89 -2.92 -9.11
CA MET A 101 4.00 -1.78 -8.17
C MET A 101 2.70 -0.98 -8.11
N ASP A 102 2.07 -0.68 -9.24
CA ASP A 102 0.82 0.09 -9.27
C ASP A 102 -0.33 -0.68 -8.63
N LYS A 103 -0.42 -1.98 -8.86
CA LYS A 103 -1.40 -2.85 -8.15
C LYS A 103 -1.20 -2.79 -6.64
N GLN A 104 0.05 -2.82 -6.16
CA GLN A 104 0.34 -2.70 -4.73
C GLN A 104 0.00 -1.31 -4.18
N LYS A 105 0.36 -0.23 -4.89
CA LYS A 105 -0.03 1.14 -4.52
C LYS A 105 -1.54 1.28 -4.39
N ILE A 106 -2.30 0.74 -5.33
CA ILE A 106 -3.78 0.77 -5.29
C ILE A 106 -4.30 -0.02 -4.08
N ALA A 107 -3.74 -1.20 -3.81
CA ALA A 107 -4.13 -2.01 -2.66
C ALA A 107 -3.86 -1.28 -1.33
N LEU A 108 -2.70 -0.65 -1.19
CA LEU A 108 -2.33 0.16 -0.02
C LEU A 108 -3.28 1.34 0.16
N LYS A 109 -3.52 2.13 -0.91
CA LYS A 109 -4.48 3.25 -0.87
C LYS A 109 -5.88 2.82 -0.44
N ARG A 110 -6.35 1.65 -0.88
CA ARG A 110 -7.64 1.09 -0.44
C ARG A 110 -7.61 0.73 1.04
N ALA A 111 -6.56 0.06 1.51
CA ALA A 111 -6.39 -0.28 2.92
C ALA A 111 -6.37 0.98 3.81
N ASP A 112 -5.60 1.99 3.42
CA ASP A 112 -5.51 3.27 4.13
C ASP A 112 -6.87 3.99 4.16
N SER A 113 -7.58 4.04 3.04
CA SER A 113 -8.92 4.63 2.97
C SER A 113 -9.90 3.94 3.93
N LEU A 114 -9.87 2.61 4.00
CA LEU A 114 -10.69 1.84 4.93
C LEU A 114 -10.31 2.12 6.39
N TRP A 115 -9.01 2.20 6.69
CA TRP A 115 -8.52 2.51 8.02
C TRP A 115 -8.94 3.92 8.47
N GLN A 116 -8.77 4.93 7.61
CA GLN A 116 -9.18 6.30 7.89
C GLN A 116 -10.70 6.41 8.10
N LYS A 117 -11.51 5.75 7.27
CA LYS A 117 -12.97 5.69 7.45
C LYS A 117 -13.35 5.02 8.77
N LYS A 118 -12.68 3.93 9.16
CA LYS A 118 -12.91 3.24 10.45
C LYS A 118 -12.54 4.14 11.63
N LYS A 119 -11.38 4.79 11.57
CA LYS A 119 -10.93 5.76 12.58
C LYS A 119 -11.91 6.92 12.72
N PHE A 120 -12.35 7.50 11.60
CA PHE A 120 -13.37 8.55 11.59
C PHE A 120 -14.68 8.11 12.25
N ARG A 121 -15.18 6.91 11.91
CA ARG A 121 -16.39 6.35 12.54
C ARG A 121 -16.24 6.27 14.06
N ALA A 122 -15.11 5.74 14.54
CA ALA A 122 -14.83 5.65 15.97
C ALA A 122 -14.78 7.04 16.64
N ASP A 123 -14.07 7.99 16.04
CA ASP A 123 -13.97 9.38 16.53
C ASP A 123 -15.33 10.06 16.59
N SER A 124 -16.14 9.92 15.53
CA SER A 124 -17.49 10.49 15.46
C SER A 124 -18.39 9.93 16.56
N LEU A 125 -18.36 8.61 16.76
CA LEU A 125 -19.11 7.96 17.85
C LEU A 125 -18.66 8.47 19.22
N LYS A 126 -17.36 8.68 19.43
CA LYS A 126 -16.84 9.26 20.67
C LYS A 126 -17.37 10.67 20.90
N ILE A 127 -17.33 11.54 19.87
CA ILE A 127 -17.84 12.92 19.94
C ILE A 127 -19.33 12.96 20.27
N ILE A 128 -20.13 12.10 19.62
CA ILE A 128 -21.57 12.02 19.87
C ILE A 128 -21.85 11.53 21.30
N LYS A 129 -21.12 10.51 21.77
CA LYS A 129 -21.27 10.00 23.15
C LYS A 129 -20.91 11.07 24.18
N THR A 130 -19.81 11.80 23.99
CA THR A 130 -19.41 12.89 24.90
C THR A 130 -20.43 14.02 24.88
N PHE A 131 -20.93 14.42 23.71
CA PHE A 131 -21.98 15.43 23.60
C PHE A 131 -23.27 14.98 24.32
N LYS A 132 -23.69 13.72 24.14
CA LYS A 132 -24.89 13.18 24.79
C LYS A 132 -24.75 13.18 26.32
N ALA A 133 -23.58 12.76 26.83
CA ALA A 133 -23.29 12.80 28.26
C ALA A 133 -23.33 14.24 28.80
N ASP A 134 -22.65 15.19 28.16
CA ASP A 134 -22.66 16.62 28.51
C ASP A 134 -24.09 17.17 28.53
N SER A 135 -24.87 16.90 27.48
CA SER A 135 -26.27 17.34 27.39
C SER A 135 -27.11 16.83 28.56
N LEU A 136 -26.99 15.54 28.90
CA LEU A 136 -27.68 14.95 30.05
C LEU A 136 -27.27 15.62 31.36
N THR A 137 -25.98 15.92 31.56
CA THR A 137 -25.54 16.63 32.79
C THR A 137 -26.10 18.04 32.87
N LEU A 138 -26.21 18.75 31.75
CA LEU A 138 -26.78 20.10 31.72
C LEU A 138 -28.27 20.09 32.04
N VAL A 139 -29.03 19.11 31.53
CA VAL A 139 -30.45 18.93 31.86
C VAL A 139 -30.61 18.58 33.35
N LYS A 140 -29.79 17.66 33.88
CA LYS A 140 -29.86 17.26 35.30
C LYS A 140 -29.51 18.39 36.27
N LYS A 141 -28.63 19.31 35.89
CA LYS A 141 -28.24 20.47 36.72
C LYS A 141 -29.20 21.65 36.62
N ALA A 142 -30.10 21.66 35.62
CA ALA A 142 -31.06 22.75 35.47
C ALA A 142 -32.15 22.66 36.54
N LYS A 143 -32.42 23.79 37.19
CA LYS A 143 -33.57 23.93 38.10
C LYS A 143 -34.89 23.82 37.31
N PRO A 144 -36.02 23.46 37.96
CA PRO A 144 -37.30 23.29 37.29
C PRO A 144 -37.91 24.61 36.76
N ASP A 145 -37.31 25.76 37.06
CA ASP A 145 -37.76 27.06 36.57
C ASP A 145 -37.45 27.29 35.08
N SER A 146 -38.26 28.14 34.45
CA SER A 146 -38.19 28.43 33.03
C SER A 146 -36.87 29.05 32.60
N LEU A 147 -36.29 29.95 33.40
CA LEU A 147 -35.05 30.65 33.04
C LEU A 147 -33.84 29.71 33.05
N SER A 148 -33.75 28.83 34.06
CA SER A 148 -32.70 27.80 34.14
C SER A 148 -32.80 26.82 32.96
N ARG A 149 -34.01 26.42 32.57
CA ARG A 149 -34.22 25.54 31.39
C ARG A 149 -33.82 26.21 30.08
N ILE A 150 -34.15 27.48 29.88
CA ILE A 150 -33.74 28.25 28.69
C ILE A 150 -32.21 28.34 28.60
N LYS A 151 -31.54 28.64 29.72
CA LYS A 151 -30.07 28.71 29.77
C LYS A 151 -29.42 27.36 29.46
N ALA A 152 -29.94 26.26 30.02
CA ALA A 152 -29.44 24.91 29.74
C ALA A 152 -29.61 24.55 28.25
N ASN A 153 -30.78 24.81 27.67
CA ASN A 153 -31.05 24.56 26.25
C ASN A 153 -30.15 25.37 25.32
N ALA A 154 -29.86 26.63 25.65
CA ALA A 154 -28.91 27.46 24.90
C ALA A 154 -27.49 26.87 24.92
N GLN A 155 -27.03 26.39 26.09
CA GLN A 155 -25.72 25.73 26.23
C GLN A 155 -25.64 24.41 25.45
N ILE A 156 -26.69 23.59 25.50
CA ILE A 156 -26.79 22.34 24.73
C ILE A 156 -26.72 22.65 23.23
N LYS A 157 -27.44 23.66 22.74
CA LYS A 157 -27.39 24.09 21.33
C LYS A 157 -25.98 24.51 20.92
N LYS A 158 -25.25 25.25 21.78
CA LYS A 158 -23.86 25.64 21.52
C LYS A 158 -22.93 24.41 21.45
N LYS A 159 -23.01 23.50 22.42
CA LYS A 159 -22.21 22.26 22.43
C LYS A 159 -22.52 21.33 21.24
N ARG A 160 -23.78 21.28 20.80
CA ARG A 160 -24.18 20.55 19.59
C ARG A 160 -23.48 21.10 18.35
N LYS A 161 -23.53 22.43 18.15
CA LYS A 161 -22.81 23.09 17.05
C LYS A 161 -21.30 22.81 17.08
N GLN A 162 -20.69 22.79 18.27
CA GLN A 162 -19.27 22.45 18.43
C GLN A 162 -18.98 21.00 18.04
N ALA A 163 -19.79 20.05 18.50
CA ALA A 163 -19.65 18.64 18.13
C ALA A 163 -19.80 18.42 16.62
N ASP A 164 -20.82 19.02 16.00
CA ASP A 164 -21.06 18.94 14.56
C ASP A 164 -19.90 19.55 13.75
N SER A 165 -19.36 20.68 14.20
CA SER A 165 -18.18 21.31 13.60
C SER A 165 -16.96 20.39 13.64
N LEU A 166 -16.65 19.81 14.80
CA LEU A 166 -15.52 18.87 14.95
C LEU A 166 -15.66 17.64 14.05
N ILE A 167 -16.87 17.09 13.93
CA ILE A 167 -17.15 15.97 13.03
C ILE A 167 -16.91 16.37 11.58
N ASN A 168 -17.36 17.56 11.17
CA ASN A 168 -17.17 18.06 9.81
C ASN A 168 -15.69 18.31 9.49
N THR A 169 -14.91 18.90 10.40
CA THR A 169 -13.46 19.05 10.23
C THR A 169 -12.77 17.70 10.08
N LYS A 170 -13.10 16.72 10.94
CA LYS A 170 -12.53 15.38 10.84
C LYS A 170 -12.91 14.67 9.54
N ARG A 171 -14.14 14.85 9.07
CA ARG A 171 -14.60 14.32 7.77
C ARG A 171 -13.82 14.94 6.61
N SER A 172 -13.62 16.25 6.62
CA SER A 172 -12.84 16.96 5.60
C SER A 172 -11.40 16.44 5.56
N ASN A 173 -10.75 16.29 6.71
CA ASN A 173 -9.39 15.76 6.80
C ASN A 173 -9.27 14.34 6.23
N VAL A 174 -10.26 13.48 6.50
CA VAL A 174 -10.29 12.11 5.95
C VAL A 174 -10.43 12.15 4.43
N ASN A 175 -11.28 13.02 3.89
CA ASN A 175 -11.44 13.16 2.45
C ASN A 175 -10.16 13.70 1.79
N LEU A 176 -9.47 14.67 2.42
CA LEU A 176 -8.19 15.19 1.95
C LEU A 176 -7.12 14.09 1.90
N VAL A 177 -6.96 13.32 2.98
CA VAL A 177 -5.98 12.23 3.05
C VAL A 177 -6.28 11.13 2.03
N ILE A 178 -7.56 10.85 1.74
CA ILE A 178 -7.94 9.87 0.71
C ILE A 178 -7.72 10.42 -0.71
N ALA A 179 -7.87 11.73 -0.90
CA ALA A 179 -7.73 12.38 -2.20
C ALA A 179 -6.27 12.71 -2.56
N SER A 180 -5.38 12.87 -1.58
CA SER A 180 -3.96 13.13 -1.84
C SER A 180 -3.31 11.93 -2.53
N PRO A 181 -2.75 12.08 -3.75
CA PRO A 181 -1.73 11.16 -4.18
C PRO A 181 -0.59 11.30 -3.18
N THR A 182 -0.20 10.21 -2.52
CA THR A 182 1.05 10.12 -1.77
C THR A 182 2.18 10.60 -2.69
N LEU A 183 2.55 11.87 -2.56
CA LEU A 183 3.82 12.42 -3.00
C LEU A 183 4.85 11.76 -2.10
N VAL A 184 5.43 10.69 -2.61
CA VAL A 184 6.76 10.27 -2.18
C VAL A 184 7.67 11.34 -2.79
N GLN A 185 8.08 12.31 -1.97
CA GLN A 185 9.24 13.16 -2.26
C GLN A 185 10.50 12.31 -2.15
#